data_AF-A0A2R3Z931-F1
#
_entry.id   AF-A0A2R3Z931-F1
#
_cell.length_a   1.000
_cell.length_b   1.000
_cell.length_c   1.000
_cell.angle_alpha   90.00
_cell.angle_beta   90.00
_cell.angle_gamma   90.00
#
_symmetry.space_group_name_H-M   'P 1'
#
loop_
_entity.id
_entity.type
_entity.pdbx_description
1 polymer ?
#
loop_
_entity_poly.entity_id
_entity_poly.type
_entity_poly.pdbx_seq_one_letter_code
_entity_poly.pdbx_strand_id
1 'polypeptide(L)'
;MKINGIPKDTEIYSDSIFNLGFSPEYSNGEVSLAALYRHVGWKLNKKRFPEDKVNEYGEIFFDKEKNSESPEKDDILDLQDWKKLILSSLASPKMPRQKRINPTLYPYVPDCALYSNSAREGNNPWNPGNLLERLVIQGSGSQKDADELWEKLFVALSSNFEIEEEDIFARLVTKHFYNRRPEQIEWDINQLSLPNSLEHLEEEVKETSPAARFFKDLNKILDLKSKLSRRQWLAILESCLRIGGASHVLWICRLNTVAWEYLRAQINDQKEISENELLNKFKTDSLKFWKIEEKATEIIQKEMQFYVRAQVGINYILKKFDDEGVKVKLGSIRDLYRLGEKLNKKIRTGDWKDDILLEIHNIYEANPRIISCKDGRTKNLFEFIRHSLGQKQTAESHKKNYDQSYWLQRKGNRYNSPWILELGPVSILSMVYCCSYKSGENRTILDLLDHLGNYGISMSQTELEQSNLMQTLQTLQVVQDSPDAEGGMVIINPF
;
A
#
# COMPACT_ATOMS: atom_id res chain seq x y z
N MET A 1 -10.15 23.44 17.50
CA MET A 1 -8.91 24.20 17.23
C MET A 1 -8.54 23.98 15.76
N LYS A 2 -8.54 25.03 14.93
CA LYS A 2 -8.35 24.95 13.47
C LYS A 2 -6.87 24.70 13.15
N ILE A 3 -6.56 23.74 12.29
CA ILE A 3 -5.26 23.71 11.59
C ILE A 3 -5.54 24.33 10.22
N ASN A 4 -5.05 25.56 10.00
CA ASN A 4 -5.19 26.28 8.73
C ASN A 4 -6.63 26.33 8.20
N GLY A 5 -7.63 26.79 8.99
CA GLY A 5 -8.99 26.99 8.48
C GLY A 5 -9.82 25.74 8.14
N ILE A 6 -9.22 24.55 8.00
CA ILE A 6 -9.92 23.27 7.83
C ILE A 6 -10.40 22.77 9.22
N PRO A 7 -11.65 22.31 9.35
CA PRO A 7 -12.11 21.65 10.58
C PRO A 7 -11.16 20.48 10.90
N LYS A 8 -10.64 20.44 12.13
CA LYS A 8 -10.00 19.22 12.63
C LYS A 8 -11.01 18.08 12.50
N ASP A 9 -10.54 16.89 12.15
CA ASP A 9 -11.38 15.70 12.13
C ASP A 9 -12.17 15.62 13.45
N THR A 10 -13.49 15.51 13.32
CA THR A 10 -14.37 15.26 14.47
C THR A 10 -14.04 13.90 15.07
N GLU A 11 -14.36 13.69 16.34
CA GLU A 11 -14.19 12.37 16.99
C GLU A 11 -14.98 11.30 16.22
N ILE A 12 -16.22 11.62 15.84
CA ILE A 12 -17.09 10.76 15.03
C ILE A 12 -16.45 10.38 13.69
N TYR A 13 -15.81 11.32 13.00
CA TYR A 13 -15.11 11.01 11.75
C TYR A 13 -13.86 10.18 12.03
N SER A 14 -13.11 10.49 13.08
CA SER A 14 -11.85 9.80 13.42
C SER A 14 -12.08 8.31 13.73
N ASP A 15 -13.24 7.98 14.31
CA ASP A 15 -13.63 6.62 14.66
C ASP A 15 -14.46 5.91 13.56
N SER A 16 -14.64 6.56 12.40
CA SER A 16 -15.45 6.05 11.29
C SER A 16 -14.67 5.15 10.32
N ILE A 17 -15.41 4.40 9.50
CA ILE A 17 -14.88 3.63 8.35
C ILE A 17 -14.23 4.51 7.26
N PHE A 18 -14.42 5.83 7.32
CA PHE A 18 -13.89 6.79 6.35
C PHE A 18 -12.52 7.34 6.73
N ASN A 19 -12.10 7.16 7.98
CA ASN A 19 -10.79 7.62 8.40
C ASN A 19 -9.70 6.66 7.91
N LEU A 20 -8.72 7.21 7.18
CA LEU A 20 -7.51 6.46 6.85
C LEU A 20 -6.76 6.01 8.10
N GLY A 21 -6.91 6.65 9.26
CA GLY A 21 -6.31 6.22 10.54
C GLY A 21 -4.77 6.18 10.58
N PHE A 22 -4.12 6.71 9.55
CA PHE A 22 -2.67 6.94 9.44
C PHE A 22 -2.39 8.13 8.51
N SER A 23 -1.14 8.58 8.52
CA SER A 23 -0.64 9.69 7.70
C SER A 23 0.53 9.18 6.88
N PRO A 24 0.30 8.63 5.67
CA PRO A 24 1.36 8.09 4.84
C PRO A 24 2.42 9.14 4.55
N GLU A 25 3.64 8.69 4.29
CA GLU A 25 4.74 9.51 3.80
C GLU A 25 5.36 8.82 2.58
N TYR A 26 6.57 9.24 2.19
CA TYR A 26 7.36 8.51 1.22
C TYR A 26 7.48 7.03 1.60
N SER A 27 7.02 6.14 0.72
CA SER A 27 7.32 4.71 0.78
C SER A 27 7.50 4.22 -0.65
N ASN A 28 8.62 3.56 -0.92
CA ASN A 28 8.79 2.75 -2.12
C ASN A 28 8.66 1.26 -1.71
N GLY A 29 8.79 0.33 -2.65
CA GLY A 29 8.67 -1.10 -2.34
C GLY A 29 9.65 -1.60 -1.28
N GLU A 30 10.91 -1.17 -1.33
CA GLU A 30 11.93 -1.55 -0.35
C GLU A 30 11.63 -1.00 1.05
N VAL A 31 11.08 0.22 1.14
CA VAL A 31 10.64 0.83 2.40
C VAL A 31 9.46 0.06 2.99
N SER A 32 8.46 -0.30 2.18
CA SER A 32 7.34 -1.13 2.63
C SER A 32 7.79 -2.52 3.09
N LEU A 33 8.71 -3.16 2.36
CA LEU A 33 9.24 -4.48 2.70
C LEU A 33 10.11 -4.43 3.98
N ALA A 34 10.97 -3.43 4.13
CA ALA A 34 11.77 -3.26 5.35
C ALA A 34 10.89 -2.98 6.56
N ALA A 35 9.87 -2.12 6.40
CA ALA A 35 8.89 -1.87 7.43
C ALA A 35 8.15 -3.14 7.82
N LEU A 36 7.80 -4.01 6.86
CA LEU A 36 7.18 -5.30 7.13
C LEU A 36 8.05 -6.19 8.03
N TYR A 37 9.35 -6.33 7.73
CA TYR A 37 10.26 -7.09 8.60
C TYR A 37 10.26 -6.54 10.03
N ARG A 38 10.38 -5.21 10.18
CA ARG A 38 10.37 -4.57 11.50
C ARG A 38 9.08 -4.81 12.26
N HIS A 39 7.97 -4.78 11.53
CA HIS A 39 6.65 -4.91 12.09
C HIS A 39 6.31 -6.34 12.49
N VAL A 40 6.72 -7.31 11.68
CA VAL A 40 6.41 -8.73 11.85
C VAL A 40 7.31 -9.39 12.89
N GLY A 41 8.62 -9.07 12.92
CA GLY A 41 9.58 -9.87 13.70
C GLY A 41 10.65 -9.12 14.50
N TRP A 42 10.91 -7.83 14.27
CA TRP A 42 11.94 -7.15 15.08
C TRP A 42 11.39 -6.62 16.40
N LYS A 43 12.14 -6.88 17.48
CA LYS A 43 11.89 -6.31 18.80
C LYS A 43 13.14 -5.62 19.35
N LEU A 44 12.94 -4.53 20.06
CA LEU A 44 13.92 -3.83 20.88
C LEU A 44 13.44 -3.87 22.33
N ASN A 45 14.20 -4.50 23.22
CA ASN A 45 13.80 -4.70 24.62
C ASN A 45 12.39 -5.33 24.76
N LYS A 46 12.14 -6.41 24.01
CA LYS A 46 10.86 -7.15 23.96
C LYS A 46 9.63 -6.38 23.45
N LYS A 47 9.83 -5.19 22.88
CA LYS A 47 8.78 -4.40 22.23
C LYS A 47 9.07 -4.28 20.74
N ARG A 48 8.02 -4.18 19.91
CA ARG A 48 8.15 -3.96 18.46
C ARG A 48 9.20 -2.87 18.16
N PHE A 49 10.12 -3.16 17.24
CA PHE A 49 11.21 -2.24 16.91
C PHE A 49 10.64 -0.91 16.37
N PRO A 50 11.01 0.24 16.96
CA PRO A 50 10.40 1.51 16.59
C PRO A 50 11.07 2.11 15.34
N GLU A 51 10.25 2.69 14.47
CA GLU A 51 10.69 3.18 13.15
C GLU A 51 11.69 4.36 13.25
N ASP A 52 11.58 5.17 14.30
CA ASP A 52 12.47 6.30 14.57
C ASP A 52 13.90 5.89 14.95
N LYS A 53 14.12 4.63 15.32
CA LYS A 53 15.44 4.08 15.64
C LYS A 53 16.20 3.56 14.43
N VAL A 54 15.56 3.36 13.28
CA VAL A 54 16.21 2.77 12.09
C VAL A 54 17.43 3.57 11.64
N ASN A 55 17.33 4.91 11.62
CA ASN A 55 18.44 5.75 11.17
C ASN A 55 19.60 5.75 12.18
N GLU A 56 19.28 5.80 13.49
CA GLU A 56 20.27 5.73 14.58
C GLU A 56 21.06 4.42 14.53
N TYR A 57 20.38 3.28 14.45
CA TYR A 57 21.06 1.98 14.34
C TYR A 57 21.81 1.84 13.02
N GLY A 58 21.30 2.42 11.93
CA GLY A 58 21.99 2.48 10.65
C GLY A 58 23.31 3.23 10.74
N GLU A 59 23.32 4.43 11.31
CA GLU A 59 24.54 5.23 11.53
C GLU A 59 25.57 4.47 12.37
N ILE A 60 25.15 3.92 13.51
CA ILE A 60 26.02 3.13 14.40
C ILE A 60 26.62 1.94 13.65
N PHE A 61 25.80 1.20 12.88
CA PHE A 61 26.25 0.05 12.11
C PHE A 61 27.30 0.44 11.06
N PHE A 62 26.99 1.43 10.20
CA PHE A 62 27.90 1.80 9.12
C PHE A 62 29.19 2.47 9.62
N ASP A 63 29.14 3.23 10.72
CA ASP A 63 30.33 3.80 11.33
C ASP A 63 31.22 2.71 11.93
N LYS A 64 30.62 1.71 12.60
CA LYS A 64 31.36 0.54 13.09
C LYS A 64 32.02 -0.22 11.94
N GLU A 65 31.28 -0.52 10.88
CA GLU A 65 31.83 -1.23 9.73
C GLU A 65 32.96 -0.44 9.07
N LYS A 66 32.80 0.88 8.88
CA LYS A 66 33.83 1.74 8.31
C LYS A 66 35.14 1.71 9.11
N ASN A 67 35.04 1.76 10.43
CA ASN A 67 36.18 1.84 11.34
C ASN A 67 36.75 0.48 11.76
N SER A 68 36.10 -0.63 11.40
CA SER A 68 36.59 -1.97 11.72
C SER A 68 37.88 -2.30 10.97
N GLU A 69 38.84 -2.91 11.67
CA GLU A 69 40.14 -3.33 11.13
C GLU A 69 40.27 -4.86 10.99
N SER A 70 39.40 -5.62 11.66
CA SER A 70 39.37 -7.09 11.62
C SER A 70 37.94 -7.61 11.45
N PRO A 71 37.74 -8.82 10.90
CA PRO A 71 36.43 -9.46 10.82
C PRO A 71 35.90 -9.82 12.22
N GLU A 72 34.58 -9.98 12.33
CA GLU A 72 33.97 -10.45 13.58
C GLU A 72 34.24 -11.94 13.80
N LYS A 73 34.13 -12.39 15.05
CA LYS A 73 34.31 -13.81 15.38
C LYS A 73 33.28 -14.66 14.63
N ASP A 74 33.73 -15.77 14.05
CA ASP A 74 32.90 -16.72 13.28
C ASP A 74 32.29 -16.13 11.98
N ASP A 75 32.85 -15.04 11.47
CA ASP A 75 32.56 -14.55 10.11
C ASP A 75 33.13 -15.52 9.05
N ILE A 76 32.39 -15.70 7.95
CA ILE A 76 32.78 -16.59 6.85
C ILE A 76 33.63 -15.83 5.82
N LEU A 77 33.23 -14.60 5.50
CA LEU A 77 33.99 -13.69 4.64
C LEU A 77 35.01 -12.90 5.43
N ASP A 78 36.10 -12.52 4.76
CA ASP A 78 36.96 -11.47 5.29
C ASP A 78 36.24 -10.11 5.33
N LEU A 79 36.84 -9.16 6.04
CA LEU A 79 36.25 -7.85 6.24
C LEU A 79 36.10 -7.06 4.93
N GLN A 80 36.99 -7.23 3.96
CA GLN A 80 36.96 -6.48 2.70
C GLN A 80 35.84 -6.99 1.79
N ASP A 81 35.69 -8.30 1.70
CA ASP A 81 34.61 -8.95 0.95
C ASP A 81 33.25 -8.65 1.57
N TRP A 82 33.14 -8.63 2.91
CA TRP A 82 31.93 -8.20 3.61
C TRP A 82 31.57 -6.73 3.30
N LYS A 83 32.54 -5.82 3.43
CA LYS A 83 32.35 -4.40 3.08
C LYS A 83 31.91 -4.25 1.62
N LYS A 84 32.56 -4.96 0.70
CA LYS A 84 32.20 -4.97 -0.72
C LYS A 84 30.78 -5.48 -0.92
N LEU A 85 30.37 -6.55 -0.23
CA LEU A 85 29.04 -7.13 -0.31
C LEU A 85 27.97 -6.12 0.12
N ILE A 86 28.15 -5.45 1.28
CA ILE A 86 27.24 -4.39 1.75
C ILE A 86 27.16 -3.25 0.74
N LEU A 87 28.29 -2.78 0.24
CA LEU A 87 28.38 -1.59 -0.62
C LEU A 87 27.98 -1.85 -2.08
N SER A 88 27.84 -3.11 -2.50
CA SER A 88 27.51 -3.47 -3.89
C SER A 88 26.24 -4.31 -4.01
N SER A 89 26.26 -5.53 -3.48
CA SER A 89 25.26 -6.57 -3.74
C SER A 89 23.99 -6.35 -2.91
N LEU A 90 24.17 -5.93 -1.65
CA LEU A 90 23.05 -5.53 -0.80
C LEU A 90 22.69 -4.06 -0.98
N ALA A 91 23.55 -3.23 -1.58
CA ALA A 91 23.24 -1.82 -1.76
C ALA A 91 22.19 -1.60 -2.85
N SER A 92 21.06 -1.02 -2.45
CA SER A 92 20.06 -0.54 -3.38
C SER A 92 20.64 0.58 -4.27
N PRO A 93 20.23 0.69 -5.55
CA PRO A 93 20.75 1.71 -6.45
C PRO A 93 20.49 3.12 -5.94
N LYS A 94 21.47 4.02 -6.13
CA LYS A 94 21.33 5.43 -5.77
C LYS A 94 20.35 6.13 -6.70
N MET A 95 19.46 6.93 -6.12
CA MET A 95 18.61 7.83 -6.92
C MET A 95 19.42 9.05 -7.42
N PRO A 96 19.10 9.64 -8.58
CA PRO A 96 19.84 10.76 -9.19
C PRO A 96 20.10 12.00 -8.31
N ARG A 97 19.39 12.16 -7.19
CA ARG A 97 19.56 13.29 -6.25
C ARG A 97 19.78 12.85 -4.80
N GLN A 98 20.08 11.57 -4.57
CA GLN A 98 20.25 11.04 -3.23
C GLN A 98 21.58 11.52 -2.64
N LYS A 99 21.50 12.25 -1.52
CA LYS A 99 22.65 12.77 -0.78
C LYS A 99 23.07 11.91 0.42
N ARG A 100 22.37 10.79 0.69
CA ARG A 100 22.69 9.91 1.83
C ARG A 100 24.15 9.47 1.79
N ILE A 101 24.82 9.63 2.94
CA ILE A 101 26.22 9.23 3.15
C ILE A 101 26.29 7.70 3.21
N ASN A 102 25.40 7.09 3.99
CA ASN A 102 25.31 5.64 4.16
C ASN A 102 24.45 4.98 3.05
N PRO A 103 24.83 3.76 2.61
CA PRO A 103 24.07 3.04 1.60
C PRO A 103 22.69 2.62 2.15
N THR A 104 21.69 2.61 1.27
CA THR A 104 20.42 1.95 1.54
C THR A 104 20.57 0.46 1.21
N LEU A 105 20.22 -0.43 2.13
CA LEU A 105 20.33 -1.88 1.91
C LEU A 105 19.02 -2.43 1.35
N TYR A 106 19.06 -3.27 0.32
CA TYR A 106 17.90 -4.06 -0.06
C TYR A 106 17.50 -4.93 1.13
N PRO A 107 16.20 -5.06 1.48
CA PRO A 107 15.75 -5.86 2.62
C PRO A 107 15.81 -7.37 2.30
N TYR A 108 17.02 -7.85 1.98
CA TYR A 108 17.24 -9.21 1.51
C TYR A 108 17.04 -10.23 2.64
N VAL A 109 17.58 -9.95 3.82
CA VAL A 109 17.35 -10.71 5.06
C VAL A 109 16.75 -9.78 6.12
N PRO A 110 16.16 -10.30 7.21
CA PRO A 110 15.57 -9.47 8.26
C PRO A 110 16.49 -8.35 8.74
N ASP A 111 17.77 -8.62 8.95
CA ASP A 111 18.71 -7.66 9.58
C ASP A 111 18.96 -6.42 8.71
N CYS A 112 18.85 -6.53 7.38
CA CYS A 112 18.96 -5.37 6.49
C CYS A 112 17.92 -4.28 6.82
N ALA A 113 16.76 -4.67 7.36
CA ALA A 113 15.69 -3.77 7.73
C ALA A 113 15.94 -3.01 9.06
N LEU A 114 16.92 -3.41 9.87
CA LEU A 114 17.28 -2.68 11.10
C LEU A 114 18.03 -1.38 10.82
N TYR A 115 18.79 -1.36 9.72
CA TYR A 115 19.83 -0.35 9.48
C TYR A 115 19.50 0.63 8.34
N SER A 116 18.41 0.44 7.62
CA SER A 116 18.04 1.31 6.49
C SER A 116 16.55 1.22 6.11
N ASN A 117 16.13 1.97 5.09
CA ASN A 117 14.76 2.01 4.56
C ASN A 117 13.68 2.45 5.57
N SER A 118 13.97 3.48 6.34
CA SER A 118 12.96 4.32 6.98
C SER A 118 12.28 5.23 5.94
N ALA A 119 11.00 5.55 6.15
CA ALA A 119 10.27 6.49 5.29
C ALA A 119 10.92 7.88 5.22
N ARG A 120 11.60 8.30 6.30
CA ARG A 120 12.26 9.60 6.45
C ARG A 120 13.54 9.48 7.28
N GLU A 121 14.53 10.34 7.00
CA GLU A 121 15.79 10.43 7.76
C GLU A 121 15.65 11.14 9.12
N GLY A 122 14.60 11.93 9.31
CA GLY A 122 14.36 12.72 10.52
C GLY A 122 13.45 12.06 11.56
N ASN A 123 13.24 12.76 12.68
CA ASN A 123 12.49 12.28 13.84
C ASN A 123 11.07 11.80 13.50
N ASN A 124 10.65 10.68 14.11
CA ASN A 124 9.31 10.07 13.99
C ASN A 124 8.86 9.80 12.54
N PRO A 125 9.57 8.94 11.78
CA PRO A 125 9.12 8.53 10.45
C PRO A 125 7.81 7.76 10.55
N TRP A 126 6.94 7.92 9.55
CA TRP A 126 5.79 7.04 9.42
C TRP A 126 6.25 5.59 9.21
N ASN A 127 5.58 4.63 9.85
CA ASN A 127 5.83 3.20 9.70
C ASN A 127 4.78 2.58 8.74
N PRO A 128 5.17 2.22 7.49
CA PRO A 128 4.29 1.51 6.56
C PRO A 128 3.81 0.15 7.07
N GLY A 129 4.53 -0.49 8.00
CA GLY A 129 4.13 -1.75 8.63
C GLY A 129 2.75 -1.68 9.28
N ASN A 130 2.36 -0.53 9.83
CA ASN A 130 1.01 -0.30 10.36
C ASN A 130 -0.09 -0.46 9.28
N LEU A 131 0.17 -0.01 8.05
CA LEU A 131 -0.75 -0.19 6.95
C LEU A 131 -0.84 -1.67 6.55
N LEU A 132 0.31 -2.37 6.51
CA LEU A 132 0.35 -3.79 6.15
C LEU A 132 -0.34 -4.68 7.19
N GLU A 133 -0.11 -4.44 8.49
CA GLU A 133 -0.85 -5.07 9.60
C GLU A 133 -2.35 -4.83 9.45
N ARG A 134 -2.75 -3.60 9.14
CA ARG A 134 -4.16 -3.25 8.94
C ARG A 134 -4.79 -3.98 7.75
N LEU A 135 -4.08 -4.08 6.62
CA LEU A 135 -4.57 -4.83 5.45
C LEU A 135 -4.83 -6.29 5.80
N VAL A 136 -3.95 -6.92 6.59
CA VAL A 136 -4.13 -8.31 7.03
C VAL A 136 -5.36 -8.42 7.93
N ILE A 137 -5.49 -7.57 8.95
CA ILE A 137 -6.63 -7.59 9.87
C ILE A 137 -7.94 -7.35 9.13
N GLN A 138 -8.01 -6.31 8.30
CA GLN A 138 -9.23 -5.93 7.60
C GLN A 138 -9.61 -6.88 6.46
N GLY A 139 -8.62 -7.48 5.81
CA GLY A 139 -8.83 -8.46 4.75
C GLY A 139 -9.19 -9.86 5.26
N SER A 140 -8.98 -10.12 6.55
CA SER A 140 -9.32 -11.39 7.17
C SER A 140 -10.81 -11.54 7.46
N GLY A 141 -11.30 -12.78 7.38
CA GLY A 141 -12.65 -13.14 7.84
C GLY A 141 -12.74 -13.19 9.38
N SER A 142 -11.62 -13.46 10.05
CA SER A 142 -11.53 -13.54 11.51
C SER A 142 -10.15 -13.17 12.02
N GLN A 143 -10.05 -12.78 13.31
CA GLN A 143 -8.76 -12.51 13.96
C GLN A 143 -7.83 -13.73 13.89
N LYS A 144 -8.38 -14.94 13.99
CA LYS A 144 -7.62 -16.19 13.88
C LYS A 144 -6.96 -16.32 12.50
N ASP A 145 -7.69 -16.07 11.42
CA ASP A 145 -7.11 -16.13 10.07
C ASP A 145 -6.03 -15.05 9.86
N ALA A 146 -6.20 -13.89 10.48
CA ALA A 146 -5.20 -12.82 10.49
C ALA A 146 -3.92 -13.27 11.21
N ASP A 147 -4.04 -13.85 12.39
CA ASP A 147 -2.91 -14.35 13.19
C ASP A 147 -2.18 -15.48 12.45
N GLU A 148 -2.91 -16.44 11.86
CA GLU A 148 -2.33 -17.54 11.07
C GLU A 148 -1.55 -17.03 9.85
N LEU A 149 -2.10 -16.07 9.11
CA LEU A 149 -1.38 -15.46 7.97
C LEU A 149 -0.14 -14.69 8.43
N TRP A 150 -0.25 -13.98 9.57
CA TRP A 150 0.85 -13.21 10.14
C TRP A 150 2.01 -14.11 10.61
N GLU A 151 1.68 -15.23 11.24
CA GLU A 151 2.67 -16.26 11.61
C GLU A 151 3.32 -16.88 10.38
N LYS A 152 2.54 -17.26 9.36
CA LYS A 152 3.06 -17.78 8.10
C LYS A 152 4.01 -16.78 7.43
N LEU A 153 3.68 -15.49 7.49
CA LEU A 153 4.52 -14.41 6.98
C LEU A 153 5.83 -14.25 7.76
N PHE A 154 5.77 -14.32 9.10
CA PHE A 154 6.97 -14.33 9.96
C PHE A 154 7.91 -15.48 9.61
N VAL A 155 7.37 -16.70 9.47
CA VAL A 155 8.14 -17.89 9.11
C VAL A 155 8.76 -17.73 7.72
N ALA A 156 8.00 -17.28 6.72
CA ALA A 156 8.50 -17.12 5.35
C ALA A 156 9.57 -16.02 5.21
N LEU A 157 9.46 -14.94 6.00
CA LEU A 157 10.43 -13.85 6.05
C LEU A 157 11.67 -14.21 6.86
N SER A 158 11.56 -15.15 7.80
CA SER A 158 12.70 -15.59 8.58
C SER A 158 13.83 -16.12 7.68
N SER A 159 15.05 -15.97 8.16
CA SER A 159 16.24 -16.50 7.51
C SER A 159 17.11 -17.07 8.62
N ASN A 160 17.48 -18.33 8.51
CA ASN A 160 18.34 -18.99 9.47
C ASN A 160 19.55 -19.56 8.71
N PHE A 161 20.75 -19.22 9.17
CA PHE A 161 22.00 -19.68 8.55
C PHE A 161 22.26 -21.19 8.80
N GLU A 162 21.57 -21.81 9.76
CA GLU A 162 21.69 -23.23 10.12
C GLU A 162 20.81 -24.15 9.26
N ILE A 163 19.79 -23.62 8.57
CA ILE A 163 18.88 -24.42 7.74
C ILE A 163 19.50 -24.62 6.35
N GLU A 164 19.69 -25.87 5.93
CA GLU A 164 20.38 -26.16 4.66
C GLU A 164 19.54 -25.80 3.43
N GLU A 165 18.22 -25.88 3.54
CA GLU A 165 17.26 -25.59 2.47
C GLU A 165 17.08 -24.08 2.20
N GLU A 166 17.58 -23.20 3.08
CA GLU A 166 17.54 -21.76 2.84
C GLU A 166 18.59 -21.35 1.79
N ASP A 167 18.26 -20.32 1.02
CA ASP A 167 19.15 -19.74 0.01
C ASP A 167 20.56 -19.50 0.58
N ILE A 168 21.59 -20.05 -0.08
CA ILE A 168 22.99 -20.01 0.38
C ILE A 168 23.46 -18.57 0.63
N PHE A 169 23.06 -17.63 -0.22
CA PHE A 169 23.41 -16.24 -0.06
C PHE A 169 22.67 -15.61 1.13
N ALA A 170 21.40 -15.97 1.36
CA ALA A 170 20.66 -15.54 2.54
C ALA A 170 21.28 -16.06 3.84
N ARG A 171 21.71 -17.32 3.88
CA ARG A 171 22.41 -17.91 5.03
C ARG A 171 23.71 -17.17 5.34
N LEU A 172 24.54 -16.94 4.32
CA LEU A 172 25.79 -16.20 4.44
C LEU A 172 25.55 -14.81 5.03
N VAL A 173 24.64 -14.04 4.42
CA VAL A 173 24.34 -12.67 4.85
C VAL A 173 23.77 -12.63 6.27
N THR A 174 22.87 -13.57 6.60
CA THR A 174 22.28 -13.68 7.94
C THR A 174 23.34 -13.94 8.99
N LYS A 175 24.30 -14.84 8.72
CA LYS A 175 25.39 -15.15 9.67
C LYS A 175 26.24 -13.91 9.98
N HIS A 176 26.62 -13.14 8.96
CA HIS A 176 27.41 -11.92 9.16
C HIS A 176 26.67 -10.85 9.94
N PHE A 177 25.37 -10.64 9.68
CA PHE A 177 24.58 -9.68 10.46
C PHE A 177 24.35 -10.16 11.91
N TYR A 178 24.12 -11.46 12.12
CA TYR A 178 23.89 -12.02 13.44
C TYR A 178 25.04 -11.69 14.41
N ASN A 179 26.29 -11.83 13.96
CA ASN A 179 27.49 -11.52 14.75
C ASN A 179 27.61 -10.02 15.10
N ARG A 180 26.91 -9.14 14.37
CA ARG A 180 26.93 -7.68 14.54
C ARG A 180 25.69 -7.14 15.25
N ARG A 181 24.70 -7.99 15.51
CA ARG A 181 23.42 -7.60 16.08
C ARG A 181 23.59 -7.18 17.54
N PRO A 182 23.04 -6.03 17.96
CA PRO A 182 23.00 -5.66 19.37
C PRO A 182 22.20 -6.67 20.20
N GLU A 183 22.67 -6.99 21.41
CA GLU A 183 22.06 -8.02 22.29
C GLU A 183 20.60 -7.73 22.64
N GLN A 184 20.22 -6.45 22.72
CA GLN A 184 18.85 -6.03 23.03
C GLN A 184 17.85 -6.17 21.87
N ILE A 185 18.33 -6.55 20.68
CA ILE A 185 17.52 -6.73 19.48
C ILE A 185 17.32 -8.21 19.22
N GLU A 186 16.06 -8.63 19.17
CA GLU A 186 15.67 -10.02 18.93
C GLU A 186 14.74 -10.13 17.70
N TRP A 187 14.90 -11.23 16.96
CA TRP A 187 13.99 -11.62 15.89
C TRP A 187 12.98 -12.63 16.46
N ASP A 188 11.77 -12.16 16.74
CA ASP A 188 10.68 -12.95 17.30
C ASP A 188 9.33 -12.35 16.90
N ILE A 189 8.31 -13.20 16.74
CA ILE A 189 7.02 -12.78 16.19
C ILE A 189 6.38 -11.68 17.04
N ASN A 190 5.97 -10.60 16.38
CA ASN A 190 5.14 -9.56 16.95
C ASN A 190 3.68 -9.90 16.70
N GLN A 191 2.87 -9.84 17.76
CA GLN A 191 1.43 -10.04 17.65
C GLN A 191 0.74 -8.89 16.92
N LEU A 192 -0.40 -9.19 16.29
CA LEU A 192 -1.31 -8.20 15.75
C LEU A 192 -1.90 -7.38 16.92
N SER A 193 -2.02 -6.08 16.73
CA SER A 193 -2.28 -5.10 17.81
C SER A 193 -3.20 -3.96 17.41
N LEU A 194 -3.43 -3.76 16.10
CA LEU A 194 -4.28 -2.68 15.62
C LEU A 194 -5.77 -3.07 15.71
N PRO A 195 -6.66 -2.12 16.03
CA PRO A 195 -8.09 -2.37 15.98
C PRO A 195 -8.56 -2.56 14.53
N ASN A 196 -9.59 -3.39 14.35
CA ASN A 196 -10.22 -3.55 13.05
C ASN A 196 -11.20 -2.39 12.78
N SER A 197 -10.71 -1.32 12.14
CA SER A 197 -11.55 -0.14 11.85
C SER A 197 -12.68 -0.38 10.84
N LEU A 198 -12.74 -1.56 10.20
CA LEU A 198 -13.81 -1.95 9.27
C LEU A 198 -14.72 -3.03 9.85
N GLU A 199 -14.64 -3.31 11.15
CA GLU A 199 -15.44 -4.35 11.82
C GLU A 199 -16.94 -4.17 11.61
N HIS A 200 -17.40 -2.92 11.50
CA HIS A 200 -18.82 -2.58 11.33
C HIS A 200 -19.23 -2.33 9.88
N LEU A 201 -18.31 -2.49 8.92
CA LEU A 201 -18.61 -2.39 7.50
C LEU A 201 -19.40 -3.62 7.04
N GLU A 202 -20.33 -3.42 6.12
CA GLU A 202 -21.14 -4.47 5.54
C GLU A 202 -20.27 -5.51 4.80
N GLU A 203 -20.49 -6.81 5.07
CA GLU A 203 -19.63 -7.90 4.61
C GLU A 203 -19.44 -7.91 3.08
N GLU A 204 -20.50 -7.64 2.31
CA GLU A 204 -20.44 -7.57 0.84
C GLU A 204 -19.44 -6.52 0.32
N VAL A 205 -19.25 -5.43 1.06
CA VAL A 205 -18.29 -4.36 0.72
C VAL A 205 -16.90 -4.74 1.23
N LYS A 206 -16.83 -5.39 2.40
CA LYS A 206 -15.57 -5.87 2.96
C LYS A 206 -14.93 -6.96 2.08
N GLU A 207 -15.71 -7.92 1.60
CA GLU A 207 -15.26 -9.04 0.76
C GLU A 207 -14.69 -8.60 -0.59
N THR A 208 -15.23 -7.51 -1.14
CA THR A 208 -14.77 -6.91 -2.39
C THR A 208 -13.65 -5.90 -2.18
N SER A 209 -13.27 -5.58 -0.94
CA SER A 209 -12.25 -4.57 -0.67
C SER A 209 -10.85 -4.98 -1.15
N PRO A 210 -9.96 -4.03 -1.48
CA PRO A 210 -8.57 -4.34 -1.79
C PRO A 210 -7.82 -5.05 -0.65
N ALA A 211 -8.24 -4.86 0.61
CA ALA A 211 -7.65 -5.56 1.74
C ALA A 211 -7.98 -7.05 1.71
N ALA A 212 -9.24 -7.42 1.42
CA ALA A 212 -9.65 -8.81 1.26
C ALA A 212 -8.92 -9.49 0.09
N ARG A 213 -8.74 -8.78 -1.04
CA ARG A 213 -7.95 -9.30 -2.17
C ARG A 213 -6.47 -9.47 -1.79
N PHE A 214 -5.88 -8.47 -1.14
CA PHE A 214 -4.50 -8.51 -0.66
C PHE A 214 -4.26 -9.68 0.30
N PHE A 215 -5.15 -9.90 1.28
CA PHE A 215 -5.05 -11.02 2.22
C PHE A 215 -4.97 -12.37 1.50
N LYS A 216 -5.89 -12.59 0.55
CA LYS A 216 -5.93 -13.82 -0.25
C LYS A 216 -4.68 -13.98 -1.13
N ASP A 217 -4.20 -12.91 -1.77
CA ASP A 217 -3.02 -12.95 -2.64
C ASP A 217 -1.71 -13.14 -1.86
N LEU A 218 -1.59 -12.48 -0.71
CA LEU A 218 -0.46 -12.65 0.18
C LEU A 218 -0.32 -14.12 0.58
N ASN A 219 -1.42 -14.77 1.00
CA ASN A 219 -1.38 -16.19 1.37
C ASN A 219 -0.90 -17.10 0.22
N LYS A 220 -1.30 -16.81 -1.03
CA LYS A 220 -0.83 -17.52 -2.22
C LYS A 220 0.66 -17.28 -2.49
N ILE A 221 1.12 -16.04 -2.36
CA ILE A 221 2.53 -15.64 -2.57
C ILE A 221 3.45 -16.29 -1.54
N LEU A 222 2.98 -16.48 -0.30
CA LEU A 222 3.78 -17.19 0.71
C LEU A 222 4.10 -18.62 0.29
N ASP A 223 3.22 -19.30 -0.45
CA ASP A 223 3.47 -20.66 -0.97
C ASP A 223 4.56 -20.72 -2.06
N LEU A 224 4.94 -19.57 -2.64
CA LEU A 224 6.04 -19.52 -3.62
C LEU A 224 7.43 -19.55 -2.98
N LYS A 225 7.56 -19.38 -1.66
CA LYS A 225 8.87 -19.25 -1.01
C LYS A 225 9.80 -20.43 -1.29
N SER A 226 9.26 -21.65 -1.37
CA SER A 226 10.04 -22.86 -1.64
C SER A 226 10.35 -23.09 -3.13
N LYS A 227 9.70 -22.37 -4.04
CA LYS A 227 9.85 -22.53 -5.50
C LYS A 227 10.84 -21.56 -6.13
N LEU A 228 11.21 -20.50 -5.41
CA LEU A 228 11.94 -19.37 -5.96
C LEU A 228 13.17 -19.05 -5.13
N SER A 229 14.17 -18.45 -5.77
CA SER A 229 15.24 -17.80 -5.00
C SER A 229 14.65 -16.71 -4.10
N ARG A 230 15.33 -16.42 -3.00
CA ARG A 230 14.84 -15.42 -2.04
C ARG A 230 14.63 -14.05 -2.69
N ARG A 231 15.49 -13.65 -3.63
CA ARG A 231 15.37 -12.36 -4.35
C ARG A 231 14.12 -12.31 -5.24
N GLN A 232 13.84 -13.39 -5.97
CA GLN A 232 12.65 -13.47 -6.83
C GLN A 232 11.38 -13.46 -6.00
N TRP A 233 11.34 -14.26 -4.93
CA TRP A 233 10.19 -14.30 -4.02
C TRP A 233 9.94 -12.94 -3.35
N LEU A 234 10.99 -12.28 -2.83
CA LEU A 234 10.86 -10.95 -2.23
C LEU A 234 10.38 -9.91 -3.24
N ALA A 235 10.76 -9.99 -4.51
CA ALA A 235 10.26 -9.08 -5.54
C ALA A 235 8.76 -9.28 -5.83
N ILE A 236 8.28 -10.53 -5.82
CA ILE A 236 6.84 -10.86 -5.93
C ILE A 236 6.08 -10.33 -4.71
N LEU A 237 6.60 -10.61 -3.51
CA LEU A 237 6.04 -10.09 -2.27
C LEU A 237 5.96 -8.56 -2.30
N GLU A 238 7.07 -7.90 -2.63
CA GLU A 238 7.16 -6.45 -2.75
C GLU A 238 6.10 -5.89 -3.72
N SER A 239 5.92 -6.51 -4.89
CA SER A 239 4.87 -6.10 -5.83
C SER A 239 3.47 -6.15 -5.21
N CYS A 240 3.16 -7.20 -4.45
CA CYS A 240 1.89 -7.35 -3.73
C CYS A 240 1.72 -6.28 -2.63
N LEU A 241 2.78 -5.99 -1.86
CA LEU A 241 2.75 -4.93 -0.84
C LEU A 241 2.46 -3.56 -1.46
N ARG A 242 3.08 -3.26 -2.62
CA ARG A 242 2.91 -1.99 -3.33
C ARG A 242 1.46 -1.79 -3.77
N ILE A 243 0.87 -2.77 -4.47
CA ILE A 243 -0.50 -2.63 -4.98
C ILE A 243 -1.54 -2.70 -3.88
N GLY A 244 -1.41 -3.62 -2.91
CA GLY A 244 -2.34 -3.74 -1.80
C GLY A 244 -2.42 -2.46 -0.98
N GLY A 245 -1.27 -1.89 -0.61
CA GLY A 245 -1.21 -0.63 0.14
C GLY A 245 -1.79 0.56 -0.62
N ALA A 246 -1.41 0.74 -1.89
CA ALA A 246 -1.88 1.87 -2.68
C ALA A 246 -3.38 1.78 -3.02
N SER A 247 -3.85 0.61 -3.43
CA SER A 247 -5.26 0.38 -3.78
C SER A 247 -6.18 0.53 -2.58
N HIS A 248 -5.77 0.05 -1.40
CA HIS A 248 -6.58 0.21 -0.20
C HIS A 248 -6.70 1.68 0.25
N VAL A 249 -5.61 2.45 0.20
CA VAL A 249 -5.66 3.89 0.49
C VAL A 249 -6.58 4.62 -0.49
N LEU A 250 -6.49 4.32 -1.78
CA LEU A 250 -7.35 4.92 -2.80
C LEU A 250 -8.82 4.51 -2.63
N TRP A 251 -9.06 3.26 -2.25
CA TRP A 251 -10.41 2.79 -1.96
C TRP A 251 -11.04 3.57 -0.81
N ILE A 252 -10.35 3.79 0.32
CA ILE A 252 -10.86 4.64 1.42
C ILE A 252 -11.11 6.09 0.95
N CYS A 253 -10.21 6.64 0.14
CA CYS A 253 -10.39 7.96 -0.46
C CYS A 253 -11.66 8.04 -1.33
N ARG A 254 -11.96 6.96 -2.05
CA ARG A 254 -13.15 6.84 -2.88
C ARG A 254 -14.41 6.63 -2.06
N LEU A 255 -14.37 5.85 -0.97
CA LEU A 255 -15.49 5.71 -0.02
C LEU A 255 -15.94 7.08 0.49
N ASN A 256 -14.99 7.93 0.88
CA ASN A 256 -15.26 9.31 1.27
C ASN A 256 -15.96 10.09 0.17
N THR A 257 -15.46 9.98 -1.06
CA THR A 257 -16.03 10.69 -2.21
C THR A 257 -17.47 10.28 -2.47
N VAL A 258 -17.77 8.98 -2.45
CA VAL A 258 -19.14 8.45 -2.61
C VAL A 258 -20.04 8.90 -1.46
N ALA A 259 -19.55 8.85 -0.22
CA ALA A 259 -20.29 9.33 0.94
C ALA A 259 -20.65 10.81 0.82
N TRP A 260 -19.70 11.63 0.37
CA TRP A 260 -19.91 13.05 0.17
C TRP A 260 -20.83 13.36 -1.03
N GLU A 261 -20.77 12.59 -2.11
CA GLU A 261 -21.74 12.67 -3.21
C GLU A 261 -23.16 12.39 -2.73
N TYR A 262 -23.34 11.35 -1.91
CA TYR A 262 -24.63 11.04 -1.29
C TYR A 262 -25.13 12.18 -0.40
N LEU A 263 -24.32 12.66 0.55
CA LEU A 263 -24.73 13.76 1.45
C LEU A 263 -25.04 15.06 0.68
N ARG A 264 -24.28 15.38 -0.37
CA ARG A 264 -24.60 16.52 -1.25
C ARG A 264 -25.91 16.37 -2.00
N ALA A 265 -26.24 15.15 -2.46
CA ALA A 265 -27.53 14.88 -3.08
C ALA A 265 -28.68 15.14 -2.09
N GLN A 266 -28.48 14.77 -0.82
CA GLN A 266 -29.45 15.02 0.25
C GLN A 266 -29.63 16.53 0.54
N ILE A 267 -28.56 17.32 0.46
CA ILE A 267 -28.61 18.78 0.61
C ILE A 267 -29.38 19.45 -0.54
N ASN A 268 -29.19 18.97 -1.77
CA ASN A 268 -29.83 19.53 -2.96
C ASN A 268 -31.26 19.00 -3.20
N ASP A 269 -31.82 18.27 -2.23
CA ASP A 269 -33.13 17.60 -2.34
C ASP A 269 -33.29 16.76 -3.64
N GLN A 270 -32.20 16.12 -4.05
CA GLN A 270 -32.20 15.23 -5.22
C GLN A 270 -32.88 13.91 -4.92
N LYS A 271 -33.21 13.15 -5.97
CA LYS A 271 -33.91 11.86 -5.87
C LYS A 271 -33.31 10.98 -4.77
N GLU A 272 -34.18 10.54 -3.87
CA GLU A 272 -33.85 9.60 -2.80
C GLU A 272 -33.42 8.27 -3.42
N ILE A 273 -32.23 7.81 -3.04
CA ILE A 273 -31.73 6.47 -3.37
C ILE A 273 -31.95 5.57 -2.16
N SER A 274 -32.16 4.28 -2.39
CA SER A 274 -32.31 3.32 -1.29
C SER A 274 -30.98 2.99 -0.60
N GLU A 275 -31.03 2.44 0.62
CA GLU A 275 -29.84 1.93 1.34
C GLU A 275 -29.07 0.90 0.50
N ASN A 276 -29.77 0.00 -0.20
CA ASN A 276 -29.15 -1.00 -1.07
C ASN A 276 -28.47 -0.39 -2.31
N GLU A 277 -29.08 0.63 -2.91
CA GLU A 277 -28.45 1.37 -4.01
C GLU A 277 -27.18 2.10 -3.54
N LEU A 278 -27.19 2.66 -2.33
CA LEU A 278 -26.01 3.25 -1.73
C LEU A 278 -24.94 2.19 -1.47
N LEU A 279 -25.28 1.05 -0.88
CA LEU A 279 -24.38 -0.07 -0.61
C LEU A 279 -23.65 -0.53 -1.88
N ASN A 280 -24.37 -0.69 -3.00
CA ASN A 280 -23.78 -1.11 -4.28
C ASN A 280 -22.76 -0.10 -4.84
N LYS A 281 -22.86 1.19 -4.49
CA LYS A 281 -21.87 2.19 -4.89
C LYS A 281 -20.55 2.07 -4.12
N PHE A 282 -20.52 1.37 -2.99
CA PHE A 282 -19.33 1.20 -2.15
C PHE A 282 -18.50 -0.05 -2.52
N LYS A 283 -19.06 -0.98 -3.30
CA LYS A 283 -18.37 -2.18 -3.77
C LYS A 283 -17.21 -1.81 -4.71
N THR A 284 -16.07 -2.50 -4.61
CA THR A 284 -14.85 -2.14 -5.37
C THR A 284 -15.03 -2.21 -6.88
N ASP A 285 -15.86 -3.13 -7.40
CA ASP A 285 -16.15 -3.22 -8.84
C ASP A 285 -16.80 -1.93 -9.39
N SER A 286 -17.53 -1.22 -8.52
CA SER A 286 -18.10 0.11 -8.77
C SER A 286 -17.06 1.23 -8.60
N LEU A 287 -15.96 0.97 -7.88
CA LEU A 287 -14.90 1.92 -7.52
C LEU A 287 -13.63 1.65 -8.31
N LYS A 288 -13.70 1.83 -9.63
CA LYS A 288 -12.53 1.82 -10.51
C LYS A 288 -11.81 3.16 -10.39
N PHE A 289 -10.53 3.14 -10.01
CA PHE A 289 -9.73 4.37 -9.83
C PHE A 289 -8.45 4.39 -10.67
N TRP A 290 -8.13 3.31 -11.39
CA TRP A 290 -7.06 3.32 -12.39
C TRP A 290 -7.50 2.73 -13.71
N LYS A 291 -6.82 3.17 -14.76
CA LYS A 291 -6.85 2.55 -16.08
C LYS A 291 -5.42 2.30 -16.56
N ILE A 292 -5.19 1.11 -17.12
CA ILE A 292 -3.88 0.73 -17.65
C ILE A 292 -3.46 1.72 -18.76
N GLU A 293 -2.17 2.04 -18.79
CA GLU A 293 -1.51 3.02 -19.69
C GLU A 293 -1.96 4.48 -19.58
N GLU A 294 -2.88 4.78 -18.65
CA GLU A 294 -3.30 6.15 -18.39
C GLU A 294 -2.27 6.89 -17.51
N LYS A 295 -2.25 8.22 -17.62
CA LYS A 295 -1.37 9.09 -16.83
C LYS A 295 -1.74 9.06 -15.34
N ALA A 296 -0.97 8.28 -14.59
CA ALA A 296 -1.19 8.06 -13.17
C ALA A 296 -1.14 9.33 -12.32
N THR A 297 -0.20 10.25 -12.57
CA THR A 297 -0.04 11.46 -11.73
C THR A 297 -1.31 12.32 -11.70
N GLU A 298 -1.95 12.52 -12.85
CA GLU A 298 -3.15 13.36 -12.97
C GLU A 298 -4.35 12.70 -12.26
N ILE A 299 -4.48 11.37 -12.39
CA ILE A 299 -5.52 10.57 -11.73
C ILE A 299 -5.35 10.58 -10.21
N ILE A 300 -4.16 10.25 -9.70
CA ILE A 300 -3.87 10.23 -8.26
C ILE A 300 -4.17 11.61 -7.68
N GLN A 301 -3.72 12.67 -8.34
CA GLN A 301 -3.98 14.04 -7.87
C GLN A 301 -5.49 14.30 -7.81
N LYS A 302 -6.24 13.97 -8.86
CA LYS A 302 -7.70 14.15 -8.90
C LYS A 302 -8.41 13.40 -7.77
N GLU A 303 -8.07 12.14 -7.52
CA GLU A 303 -8.66 11.35 -6.44
C GLU A 303 -8.33 11.94 -5.05
N MET A 304 -7.10 12.43 -4.84
CA MET A 304 -6.76 13.11 -3.59
C MET A 304 -7.54 14.42 -3.43
N GLN A 305 -7.77 15.19 -4.50
CA GLN A 305 -8.60 16.39 -4.43
C GLN A 305 -10.05 16.08 -4.06
N PHE A 306 -10.62 15.01 -4.62
CA PHE A 306 -11.97 14.56 -4.28
C PHE A 306 -12.07 14.10 -2.83
N TYR A 307 -11.12 13.28 -2.37
CA TYR A 307 -11.05 12.83 -0.99
C TYR A 307 -11.04 13.99 0.00
N VAL A 308 -10.22 15.01 -0.24
CA VAL A 308 -10.07 16.13 0.70
C VAL A 308 -11.32 16.97 0.77
N ARG A 309 -11.94 17.24 -0.39
CA ARG A 309 -13.23 17.93 -0.43
C ARG A 309 -14.30 17.15 0.31
N ALA A 310 -14.34 15.83 0.10
CA ALA A 310 -15.25 14.94 0.80
C ALA A 310 -15.04 14.97 2.31
N GLN A 311 -13.80 14.79 2.77
CA GLN A 311 -13.44 14.84 4.19
C GLN A 311 -13.87 16.17 4.84
N VAL A 312 -13.61 17.29 4.18
CA VAL A 312 -14.01 18.62 4.69
C VAL A 312 -15.53 18.73 4.77
N GLY A 313 -16.25 18.34 3.71
CA GLY A 313 -17.71 18.41 3.69
C GLY A 313 -18.38 17.51 4.73
N ILE A 314 -17.90 16.26 4.87
CA ILE A 314 -18.40 15.31 5.87
C ILE A 314 -18.16 15.86 7.28
N ASN A 315 -16.92 16.29 7.60
CA ASN A 315 -16.62 16.86 8.91
C ASN A 315 -17.42 18.13 9.20
N TYR A 316 -17.69 18.95 8.19
CA TYR A 316 -18.54 20.12 8.35
C TYR A 316 -19.96 19.75 8.78
N ILE A 317 -20.59 18.79 8.10
CA ILE A 317 -21.92 18.28 8.46
C ILE A 317 -21.93 17.69 9.87
N LEU A 318 -20.96 16.83 10.18
CA LEU A 318 -20.86 16.19 11.50
C LEU A 318 -20.74 17.23 12.61
N LYS A 319 -19.90 18.25 12.40
CA LYS A 319 -19.75 19.35 13.34
C LYS A 319 -21.05 20.14 13.51
N LYS A 320 -21.78 20.41 12.44
CA LYS A 320 -23.05 21.15 12.51
C LYS A 320 -24.10 20.39 13.33
N PHE A 321 -24.15 19.06 13.22
CA PHE A 321 -25.00 18.23 14.09
C PHE A 321 -24.52 18.24 15.55
N ASP A 322 -23.21 18.20 15.79
CA ASP A 322 -22.62 18.26 17.13
C ASP A 322 -22.91 19.61 17.82
N ASP A 323 -22.78 20.73 17.09
CA ASP A 323 -23.09 22.08 17.56
C ASP A 323 -24.59 22.22 17.97
N GLU A 324 -25.49 21.40 17.40
CA GLU A 324 -26.91 21.31 17.77
C GLU A 324 -27.21 20.24 18.85
N GLY A 325 -26.18 19.53 19.35
CA GLY A 325 -26.33 18.45 20.31
C GLY A 325 -27.00 17.19 19.75
N VAL A 326 -27.04 17.03 18.42
CA VAL A 326 -27.65 15.88 17.75
C VAL A 326 -26.63 14.76 17.61
N LYS A 327 -26.88 13.65 18.31
CA LYS A 327 -26.03 12.45 18.20
C LYS A 327 -26.18 11.78 16.83
N VAL A 328 -25.06 11.66 16.14
CA VAL A 328 -24.91 10.94 14.87
C VAL A 328 -23.81 9.88 14.98
N LYS A 329 -23.82 8.91 14.08
CA LYS A 329 -22.81 7.85 13.96
C LYS A 329 -22.35 7.78 12.51
N LEU A 330 -21.17 7.20 12.30
CA LEU A 330 -20.59 7.00 10.97
C LEU A 330 -19.79 5.69 10.89
N GLY A 331 -20.18 4.67 11.65
CA GLY A 331 -19.44 3.40 11.75
C GLY A 331 -19.73 2.42 10.61
N SER A 332 -20.76 2.64 9.80
CA SER A 332 -21.24 1.74 8.75
C SER A 332 -21.86 2.52 7.59
N ILE A 333 -22.14 1.87 6.46
CA ILE A 333 -22.88 2.49 5.35
C ILE A 333 -24.32 2.78 5.77
N ARG A 334 -24.93 1.91 6.59
CA ARG A 334 -26.23 2.19 7.20
C ARG A 334 -26.23 3.45 8.07
N ASP A 335 -25.17 3.71 8.82
CA ASP A 335 -25.06 4.94 9.61
C ASP A 335 -24.97 6.18 8.70
N LEU A 336 -24.22 6.09 7.60
CA LEU A 336 -24.16 7.14 6.57
C LEU A 336 -25.55 7.39 5.96
N TYR A 337 -26.29 6.34 5.62
CA TYR A 337 -27.65 6.46 5.07
C TYR A 337 -28.57 7.24 6.04
N ARG A 338 -28.58 6.84 7.31
CA ARG A 338 -29.36 7.52 8.37
C ARG A 338 -28.90 8.97 8.59
N LEU A 339 -27.60 9.25 8.45
CA LEU A 339 -27.08 10.62 8.49
C LEU A 339 -27.65 11.45 7.34
N GLY A 340 -27.73 10.87 6.13
CA GLY A 340 -28.34 11.48 4.96
C GLY A 340 -29.83 11.80 5.15
N GLU A 341 -30.61 10.87 5.71
CA GLU A 341 -32.03 11.11 6.02
C GLU A 341 -32.22 12.25 7.03
N LYS A 342 -31.42 12.26 8.11
CA LYS A 342 -31.43 13.34 9.11
C LYS A 342 -31.08 14.69 8.49
N LEU A 343 -30.09 14.70 7.60
CA LEU A 343 -29.66 15.88 6.87
C LEU A 343 -30.76 16.40 5.96
N ASN A 344 -31.34 15.55 5.10
CA ASN A 344 -32.43 15.96 4.21
C ASN A 344 -33.63 16.52 4.99
N LYS A 345 -33.98 15.91 6.13
CA LYS A 345 -35.01 16.43 7.03
C LYS A 345 -34.71 17.86 7.50
N LYS A 346 -33.48 18.14 7.95
CA LYS A 346 -33.05 19.49 8.40
C LYS A 346 -33.13 20.53 7.28
N ILE A 347 -32.82 20.12 6.05
CA ILE A 347 -32.92 20.97 4.87
C ILE A 347 -34.39 21.26 4.53
N ARG A 348 -35.23 20.24 4.46
CA ARG A 348 -36.66 20.37 4.12
C ARG A 348 -37.47 21.14 5.15
N THR A 349 -37.15 21.03 6.45
CA THR A 349 -37.82 21.82 7.49
C THR A 349 -37.34 23.27 7.52
N GLY A 350 -36.29 23.61 6.78
CA GLY A 350 -35.66 24.93 6.82
C GLY A 350 -34.99 25.22 8.17
N ASP A 351 -34.60 24.17 8.92
CA ASP A 351 -33.77 24.33 10.12
C ASP A 351 -32.38 24.83 9.72
N TRP A 352 -31.86 24.33 8.60
CA TRP A 352 -30.59 24.75 8.02
C TRP A 352 -30.88 25.63 6.79
N LYS A 353 -31.11 26.92 7.03
CA LYS A 353 -31.44 27.93 6.01
C LYS A 353 -30.24 28.44 5.21
N ASP A 354 -29.04 28.32 5.78
CA ASP A 354 -27.82 28.77 5.13
C ASP A 354 -27.44 27.84 3.98
N ASP A 355 -26.86 28.40 2.91
CA ASP A 355 -26.28 27.61 1.83
C ASP A 355 -25.02 26.91 2.36
N ILE A 356 -25.23 25.76 3.00
CA ILE A 356 -24.17 24.90 3.54
C ILE A 356 -23.10 24.64 2.49
N LEU A 357 -23.50 24.53 1.21
CA LEU A 357 -22.55 24.30 0.13
C LEU A 357 -21.68 25.55 -0.11
N LEU A 358 -22.25 26.76 0.00
CA LEU A 358 -21.49 28.01 -0.02
C LEU A 358 -20.53 28.12 1.16
N GLU A 359 -20.95 27.76 2.37
CA GLU A 359 -20.07 27.76 3.55
C GLU A 359 -18.89 26.81 3.38
N ILE A 360 -19.16 25.59 2.89
CA ILE A 360 -18.13 24.62 2.56
C ILE A 360 -17.23 25.11 1.43
N HIS A 361 -17.80 25.78 0.42
CA HIS A 361 -17.05 26.39 -0.67
C HIS A 361 -16.08 27.45 -0.17
N ASN A 362 -16.51 28.31 0.74
CA ASN A 362 -15.64 29.32 1.37
C ASN A 362 -14.47 28.68 2.13
N ILE A 363 -14.67 27.50 2.74
CA ILE A 363 -13.57 26.74 3.38
C ILE A 363 -12.57 26.25 2.32
N TYR A 364 -13.04 25.83 1.14
CA TYR A 364 -12.15 25.42 0.05
C TYR A 364 -11.31 26.59 -0.48
N GLU A 365 -11.95 27.75 -0.72
CA GLU A 365 -11.28 28.95 -1.23
C GLU A 365 -10.25 29.52 -0.24
N ALA A 366 -10.49 29.38 1.06
CA ALA A 366 -9.53 29.74 2.09
C ALA A 366 -8.30 28.81 2.12
N ASN A 367 -8.38 27.62 1.52
CA ASN A 367 -7.36 26.55 1.64
C ASN A 367 -6.87 25.96 0.31
N PRO A 368 -6.50 26.78 -0.69
CA PRO A 368 -6.26 26.31 -2.05
C PRO A 368 -5.05 25.37 -2.16
N ARG A 369 -4.05 25.49 -1.28
CA ARG A 369 -2.87 24.61 -1.27
C ARG A 369 -3.18 23.18 -0.82
N ILE A 370 -4.03 23.03 0.19
CA ILE A 370 -4.45 21.72 0.70
C ILE A 370 -5.38 21.06 -0.32
N ILE A 371 -6.33 21.83 -0.86
CA ILE A 371 -7.24 21.36 -1.93
C ILE A 371 -6.45 20.98 -3.19
N SER A 372 -5.37 21.69 -3.56
CA SER A 372 -4.55 21.34 -4.73
C SER A 372 -3.50 20.23 -4.49
N CYS A 373 -3.51 19.59 -3.31
CA CYS A 373 -2.58 18.53 -2.92
C CYS A 373 -1.11 18.96 -2.86
N LYS A 374 -0.86 20.25 -2.56
CA LYS A 374 0.50 20.83 -2.49
C LYS A 374 1.04 20.93 -1.07
N ASP A 375 0.25 20.55 -0.06
CA ASP A 375 0.63 20.69 1.35
C ASP A 375 -0.04 19.62 2.23
N GLY A 376 0.50 19.43 3.44
CA GLY A 376 -0.06 18.58 4.49
C GLY A 376 -0.28 17.12 4.09
N ARG A 377 -1.33 16.51 4.69
CA ARG A 377 -1.68 15.08 4.54
C ARG A 377 -1.94 14.67 3.09
N THR A 378 -2.38 15.60 2.25
CA THR A 378 -2.87 15.32 0.89
C THR A 378 -1.72 15.19 -0.09
N LYS A 379 -0.69 16.04 0.06
CA LYS A 379 0.62 15.87 -0.59
C LYS A 379 1.26 14.54 -0.19
N ASN A 380 1.24 14.24 1.10
CA ASN A 380 1.77 13.02 1.68
C ASN A 380 1.13 11.75 1.10
N LEU A 381 -0.20 11.72 0.97
CA LEU A 381 -0.94 10.63 0.32
C LEU A 381 -0.58 10.48 -1.17
N PHE A 382 -0.51 11.61 -1.88
CA PHE A 382 -0.07 11.62 -3.28
C PHE A 382 1.34 11.03 -3.43
N GLU A 383 2.28 11.47 -2.59
CA GLU A 383 3.66 10.99 -2.58
C GLU A 383 3.71 9.49 -2.26
N PHE A 384 2.98 9.04 -1.23
CA PHE A 384 2.88 7.63 -0.87
C PHE A 384 2.45 6.76 -2.06
N ILE A 385 1.31 7.08 -2.69
CA ILE A 385 0.76 6.28 -3.80
C ILE A 385 1.74 6.27 -4.98
N ARG A 386 2.25 7.45 -5.37
CA ARG A 386 3.17 7.58 -6.51
C ARG A 386 4.48 6.83 -6.28
N HIS A 387 5.04 6.89 -5.07
CA HIS A 387 6.31 6.25 -4.75
C HIS A 387 6.19 4.75 -4.51
N SER A 388 5.07 4.30 -3.93
CA SER A 388 4.84 2.87 -3.68
C SER A 388 4.73 2.12 -5.00
N LEU A 389 3.96 2.68 -5.95
CA LEU A 389 3.75 2.04 -7.24
C LEU A 389 4.88 2.33 -8.25
N GLY A 390 5.60 3.44 -8.09
CA GLY A 390 6.62 3.89 -9.04
C GLY A 390 7.84 3.00 -9.17
N GLN A 391 8.32 2.83 -10.40
CA GLN A 391 9.62 2.24 -10.69
C GLN A 391 10.74 3.11 -10.12
N LYS A 392 11.64 2.49 -9.34
CA LYS A 392 12.83 3.16 -8.81
C LYS A 392 13.70 3.71 -9.95
N GLN A 393 13.91 5.03 -9.92
CA GLN A 393 14.80 5.70 -10.87
C GLN A 393 16.23 5.65 -10.33
N THR A 394 17.15 5.10 -11.12
CA THR A 394 18.56 4.90 -10.73
C THR A 394 19.48 5.87 -11.47
N ALA A 395 20.52 6.34 -10.77
CA ALA A 395 21.66 7.03 -11.38
C ALA A 395 22.64 6.06 -12.05
N GLU A 396 22.58 4.77 -11.71
CA GLU A 396 23.51 3.73 -12.13
C GLU A 396 22.95 2.99 -13.37
N SER A 397 23.57 3.19 -14.54
CA SER A 397 23.07 2.68 -15.83
C SER A 397 22.94 1.15 -15.88
N HIS A 398 23.85 0.42 -15.24
CA HIS A 398 23.83 -1.04 -15.17
C HIS A 398 22.74 -1.61 -14.24
N LYS A 399 22.12 -0.75 -13.40
CA LYS A 399 21.02 -1.13 -12.49
C LYS A 399 19.65 -0.63 -12.97
N LYS A 400 19.51 -0.22 -14.24
CA LYS A 400 18.23 0.27 -14.79
C LYS A 400 17.08 -0.73 -14.64
N ASN A 401 17.39 -2.01 -14.70
CA ASN A 401 16.44 -3.10 -14.56
C ASN A 401 16.37 -3.66 -13.13
N TYR A 402 16.86 -2.92 -12.13
CA TYR A 402 16.87 -3.39 -10.74
C TYR A 402 15.47 -3.56 -10.14
N ASP A 403 14.57 -2.62 -10.43
CA ASP A 403 13.19 -2.63 -9.95
C ASP A 403 12.27 -3.15 -11.06
N GLN A 404 11.73 -4.36 -10.85
CA GLN A 404 10.82 -5.07 -11.76
C GLN A 404 9.42 -5.25 -11.16
N SER A 405 9.24 -4.87 -9.89
CA SER A 405 8.01 -5.04 -9.10
C SER A 405 7.14 -3.78 -9.08
N TYR A 406 7.40 -2.86 -10.01
CA TYR A 406 6.68 -1.61 -10.12
C TYR A 406 5.31 -1.77 -10.79
N TRP A 407 4.50 -0.75 -10.63
CA TRP A 407 3.16 -0.62 -11.21
C TRP A 407 3.01 0.70 -11.99
N LEU A 408 3.88 1.69 -11.74
CA LEU A 408 3.98 2.90 -12.54
C LEU A 408 5.36 3.02 -13.18
N GLN A 409 5.39 3.35 -14.47
CA GLN A 409 6.61 3.63 -15.23
C GLN A 409 6.54 5.03 -15.85
N ARG A 410 7.71 5.63 -16.11
CA ARG A 410 7.79 6.87 -16.88
C ARG A 410 7.64 6.58 -18.37
N LYS A 411 6.72 7.28 -19.04
CA LYS A 411 6.56 7.25 -20.50
C LYS A 411 7.69 8.05 -21.17
N GLY A 412 8.85 7.42 -21.29
CA GLY A 412 10.05 7.96 -21.94
C GLY A 412 11.18 8.38 -20.98
N ASN A 413 12.32 8.76 -21.57
CA ASN A 413 13.59 8.97 -20.85
C ASN A 413 13.78 10.40 -20.31
N ARG A 414 12.84 11.32 -20.54
CA ARG A 414 12.99 12.72 -20.10
C ARG A 414 12.64 12.85 -18.62
N TYR A 415 13.29 13.81 -17.94
CA TYR A 415 13.04 14.04 -16.50
C TYR A 415 11.57 14.37 -16.18
N ASN A 416 10.85 15.02 -17.11
CA ASN A 416 9.44 15.40 -16.99
C ASN A 416 8.48 14.42 -17.69
N SER A 417 8.94 13.23 -18.09
CA SER A 417 8.06 12.22 -18.67
C SER A 417 6.95 11.84 -17.67
N PRO A 418 5.69 11.73 -18.13
CA PRO A 418 4.58 11.40 -17.25
C PRO A 418 4.72 9.97 -16.73
N TRP A 419 4.24 9.74 -15.52
CA TRP A 419 4.05 8.39 -14.99
C TRP A 419 2.76 7.81 -15.56
N ILE A 420 2.83 6.58 -16.05
CA ILE A 420 1.69 5.81 -16.55
C ILE A 420 1.55 4.50 -15.75
N LEU A 421 0.33 3.97 -15.67
CA LEU A 421 0.07 2.65 -15.09
C LEU A 421 0.55 1.58 -16.08
N GLU A 422 1.75 1.06 -15.82
CA GLU A 422 2.41 0.04 -16.63
C GLU A 422 3.11 -0.90 -15.66
N LEU A 423 2.68 -2.16 -15.66
CA LEU A 423 3.13 -3.15 -14.70
C LEU A 423 4.52 -3.66 -15.10
N GLY A 424 5.42 -3.70 -14.13
CA GLY A 424 6.70 -4.37 -14.31
C GLY A 424 6.53 -5.89 -14.48
N PRO A 425 7.50 -6.57 -15.09
CA PRO A 425 7.44 -8.01 -15.32
C PRO A 425 7.12 -8.83 -14.07
N VAL A 426 7.70 -8.51 -12.91
CA VAL A 426 7.42 -9.25 -11.66
C VAL A 426 6.01 -8.97 -11.13
N SER A 427 5.49 -7.77 -11.35
CA SER A 427 4.09 -7.45 -11.01
C SER A 427 3.08 -8.18 -11.89
N ILE A 428 3.42 -8.43 -13.15
CA ILE A 428 2.60 -9.26 -14.03
C ILE A 428 2.64 -10.71 -13.55
N LEU A 429 3.84 -11.26 -13.31
CA LEU A 429 3.98 -12.64 -12.83
C LEU A 429 3.26 -12.86 -11.49
N SER A 430 3.29 -11.88 -10.57
CA SER A 430 2.60 -11.97 -9.29
C SER A 430 1.08 -12.07 -9.47
N MET A 431 0.49 -11.24 -10.33
CA MET A 431 -0.96 -11.25 -10.57
C MET A 431 -1.40 -12.48 -11.36
N VAL A 432 -0.65 -12.89 -12.37
CA VAL A 432 -0.89 -14.12 -13.14
C VAL A 432 -0.86 -15.35 -12.23
N TYR A 433 0.16 -15.46 -11.38
CA TYR A 433 0.23 -16.53 -10.39
C TYR A 433 -0.94 -16.50 -9.42
N CYS A 434 -1.27 -15.33 -8.85
CA CYS A 434 -2.38 -15.21 -7.91
C CYS A 434 -3.73 -15.57 -8.57
N CYS A 435 -3.95 -15.19 -9.83
CA CYS A 435 -5.14 -15.53 -10.60
C CYS A 435 -5.24 -17.04 -10.90
N SER A 436 -4.12 -17.65 -11.32
CA SER A 436 -4.01 -19.08 -11.70
C SER A 436 -3.63 -20.03 -10.55
N TYR A 437 -3.63 -19.54 -9.30
CA TYR A 437 -3.21 -20.32 -8.14
C TYR A 437 -4.17 -21.50 -7.87
N LYS A 438 -3.64 -22.73 -7.95
CA LYS A 438 -4.35 -23.99 -7.67
C LYS A 438 -5.72 -24.11 -8.37
N SER A 439 -5.95 -23.38 -9.46
CA SER A 439 -7.13 -23.55 -10.29
C SER A 439 -7.03 -24.90 -10.98
N GLY A 440 -7.96 -25.81 -10.70
CA GLY A 440 -8.09 -27.05 -11.48
C GLY A 440 -8.64 -26.82 -12.89
N GLU A 441 -9.08 -25.59 -13.18
CA GLU A 441 -9.62 -25.12 -14.45
C GLU A 441 -8.67 -24.09 -15.09
N ASN A 442 -8.71 -23.99 -16.43
CA ASN A 442 -7.96 -22.99 -17.17
C ASN A 442 -8.52 -21.60 -16.88
N ARG A 443 -7.69 -20.72 -16.31
CA ARG A 443 -8.03 -19.30 -16.17
C ARG A 443 -7.84 -18.59 -17.50
N THR A 444 -8.71 -17.64 -17.78
CA THR A 444 -8.70 -16.84 -19.00
C THR A 444 -8.14 -15.46 -18.75
N ILE A 445 -7.90 -14.71 -19.83
CA ILE A 445 -7.48 -13.32 -19.72
C ILE A 445 -8.51 -12.44 -19.01
N LEU A 446 -9.79 -12.76 -19.11
CA LEU A 446 -10.87 -12.04 -18.43
C LEU A 446 -10.79 -12.23 -16.91
N ASP A 447 -10.43 -13.43 -16.44
CA ASP A 447 -10.20 -13.70 -15.02
C ASP A 447 -9.06 -12.83 -14.46
N LEU A 448 -8.01 -12.55 -15.24
CA LEU A 448 -6.94 -11.65 -14.82
C LEU A 448 -7.40 -10.20 -14.78
N LEU A 449 -8.19 -9.77 -15.77
CA LEU A 449 -8.76 -8.41 -15.76
C LEU A 449 -9.69 -8.20 -14.56
N ASP A 450 -10.50 -9.20 -14.22
CA ASP A 450 -11.33 -9.20 -13.01
C ASP A 450 -10.47 -9.19 -11.73
N HIS A 451 -9.42 -10.02 -11.68
CA HIS A 451 -8.47 -10.03 -10.57
C HIS A 451 -7.80 -8.66 -10.36
N LEU A 452 -7.40 -7.98 -11.43
CA LEU A 452 -6.89 -6.61 -11.40
C LEU A 452 -7.99 -5.60 -10.98
N GLY A 453 -9.24 -5.85 -11.39
CA GLY A 453 -10.44 -5.11 -10.98
C GLY A 453 -10.62 -5.05 -9.47
N ASN A 454 -10.31 -6.14 -8.76
CA ASN A 454 -10.33 -6.20 -7.30
C ASN A 454 -9.31 -5.25 -6.61
N TYR A 455 -8.31 -4.75 -7.35
CA TYR A 455 -7.39 -3.69 -6.92
C TYR A 455 -7.76 -2.30 -7.47
N GLY A 456 -8.95 -2.16 -8.06
CA GLY A 456 -9.46 -0.92 -8.66
C GLY A 456 -8.85 -0.57 -10.02
N ILE A 457 -8.18 -1.53 -10.67
CA ILE A 457 -7.58 -1.36 -12.00
C ILE A 457 -8.56 -1.82 -13.07
N SER A 458 -8.77 -0.99 -14.09
CA SER A 458 -9.69 -1.29 -15.17
C SER A 458 -9.02 -1.28 -16.54
N MET A 459 -9.46 -2.21 -17.39
CA MET A 459 -9.10 -2.32 -18.79
C MET A 459 -10.14 -3.21 -19.48
N SER A 460 -10.57 -2.84 -20.67
CA SER A 460 -11.41 -3.70 -21.51
C SER A 460 -10.56 -4.69 -22.32
N GLN A 461 -11.16 -5.78 -22.79
CA GLN A 461 -10.46 -6.75 -23.63
C GLN A 461 -9.89 -6.12 -24.91
N THR A 462 -10.66 -5.25 -25.58
CA THR A 462 -10.20 -4.55 -26.79
C THR A 462 -9.01 -3.63 -26.53
N GLU A 463 -8.97 -2.97 -25.36
CA GLU A 463 -7.82 -2.15 -24.96
C GLU A 463 -6.60 -3.01 -24.66
N LEU A 464 -6.81 -4.18 -24.05
CA LEU A 464 -5.76 -5.10 -23.71
C LEU A 464 -5.03 -5.61 -24.97
N GLU A 465 -5.75 -6.01 -26.01
CA GLU A 465 -5.19 -6.53 -27.27
C GLU A 465 -4.17 -5.58 -27.91
N GLN A 466 -4.32 -4.26 -27.69
CA GLN A 466 -3.45 -3.22 -28.24
C GLN A 466 -2.40 -2.71 -27.25
N SER A 467 -2.39 -3.22 -26.02
CA SER A 467 -1.58 -2.70 -24.91
C SER A 467 -0.19 -3.33 -24.82
N ASN A 468 0.71 -2.60 -24.16
CA ASN A 468 2.01 -3.11 -23.70
C ASN A 468 1.85 -4.25 -22.68
N LEU A 469 0.74 -4.28 -21.94
CA LEU A 469 0.46 -5.36 -21.00
C LEU A 469 0.34 -6.70 -21.75
N MET A 470 -0.42 -6.75 -22.84
CA MET A 470 -0.54 -7.96 -23.66
C MET A 470 0.81 -8.39 -24.26
N GLN A 471 1.58 -7.43 -24.80
CA GLN A 471 2.93 -7.72 -25.32
C GLN A 471 3.84 -8.31 -24.24
N THR A 472 3.76 -7.79 -23.01
CA THR A 472 4.57 -8.28 -21.89
C THR A 472 4.10 -9.66 -21.41
N LEU A 473 2.79 -9.90 -21.34
CA LEU A 473 2.21 -11.22 -21.04
C LEU A 473 2.71 -12.28 -22.05
N GLN A 474 2.70 -11.97 -23.34
CA GLN A 474 3.23 -12.83 -24.40
C GLN A 474 4.74 -13.03 -24.28
N THR A 475 5.49 -11.96 -24.02
CA THR A 475 6.96 -12.02 -23.85
C THR A 475 7.36 -12.89 -22.66
N LEU A 476 6.59 -12.82 -21.58
CA LEU A 476 6.77 -13.66 -20.39
C LEU A 476 6.22 -15.08 -20.57
N GLN A 477 5.57 -15.38 -21.71
CA GLN A 477 4.99 -16.68 -22.04
C GLN A 477 3.97 -17.18 -20.99
N VAL A 478 3.22 -16.24 -20.40
CA VAL A 478 2.20 -16.54 -19.38
C VAL A 478 0.78 -16.51 -19.93
N VAL A 479 0.64 -16.42 -21.25
CA VAL A 479 -0.63 -16.50 -21.98
C VAL A 479 -0.48 -17.34 -23.23
N GLN A 480 -1.55 -18.01 -23.63
CA GLN A 480 -1.62 -18.81 -24.84
C GLN A 480 -2.97 -18.61 -25.52
N ASP A 481 -2.96 -18.46 -26.85
CA ASP A 481 -4.19 -18.35 -27.64
C ASP A 481 -4.98 -19.65 -27.56
N SER A 482 -6.29 -19.51 -27.29
CA SER A 482 -7.21 -20.63 -27.18
C SER A 482 -8.58 -20.21 -27.73
N PRO A 483 -8.99 -20.68 -28.93
CA PRO A 483 -10.25 -20.30 -29.54
C PRO A 483 -11.48 -20.75 -28.73
N ASP A 484 -11.31 -21.75 -27.86
CA ASP A 484 -12.36 -22.29 -26.98
C ASP A 484 -12.44 -21.57 -25.62
N ALA A 485 -11.55 -20.61 -25.34
CA ALA A 485 -11.53 -19.88 -24.07
C ALA A 485 -12.31 -18.56 -24.16
N GLU A 486 -13.01 -18.21 -23.07
CA GLU A 486 -13.66 -16.90 -22.95
C GLU A 486 -12.60 -15.79 -23.02
N GLY A 487 -12.77 -14.82 -23.92
CA GLY A 487 -11.75 -13.79 -24.20
C GLY A 487 -10.59 -14.25 -25.09
N GLY A 488 -10.62 -15.46 -25.64
CA GLY A 488 -9.72 -15.95 -26.70
C GLY A 488 -8.31 -16.37 -26.24
N MET A 489 -7.98 -16.23 -24.96
CA MET A 489 -6.67 -16.57 -24.40
C MET A 489 -6.79 -17.19 -23.01
N VAL A 490 -5.95 -18.20 -22.76
CA VAL A 490 -5.76 -18.80 -21.44
C VAL A 490 -4.48 -18.30 -20.79
N ILE A 491 -4.49 -18.25 -19.46
CA ILE A 491 -3.36 -17.87 -18.63
C ILE A 491 -2.61 -19.13 -18.19
N ILE A 492 -1.29 -19.08 -18.29
CA ILE A 492 -0.40 -20.14 -17.85
C ILE A 492 0.21 -19.74 -16.51
N ASN A 493 0.12 -20.64 -15.52
CA ASN A 493 0.75 -20.43 -14.23
C ASN A 493 2.29 -20.40 -14.39
N PRO A 494 2.97 -19.34 -13.94
CA PRO A 494 4.40 -19.18 -14.17
C PRO A 494 5.31 -20.03 -13.26
N PHE A 495 4.79 -20.79 -12.28
CA PHE A 495 5.59 -21.47 -11.23
C PHE A 495 5.14 -22.88 -10.82
#